data_AF-A0A1D3K7D0-F1
#
_entry.id   AF-A0A1D3K7D0-F1
#
_cell.length_a   1.000
_cell.length_b   1.000
_cell.length_c   1.000
_cell.angle_alpha   90.00
_cell.angle_beta   90.00
_cell.angle_gamma   90.00
#
_symmetry.space_group_name_H-M   'P 1'
#
loop_
_entity.id
_entity.type
_entity.pdbx_description
1 polymer ?
#
loop_
_entity_poly.entity_id
_entity_poly.type
_entity_poly.pdbx_seq_one_letter_code
_entity_poly.pdbx_strand_id
1 'polypeptide(L)'
;MKESVRMERYAQRAVDKRRKEEDSNRRIGQFVLITYLAQGEHLCEALKKMSQMERQMYISQHTELIESSDGAEGINVVWCPNSQVMTHRLLSSDLRKEFNGQHYLSSWVRKVGPHQYEALRSTLRERLERRVALRQHQRNQLAMDFFEAKAG
;
A
#
# COMPACT_ATOMS: atom_id res chain seq x y z
N MET A 1 -5.18 10.86 -47.73
CA MET A 1 -5.86 11.41 -46.52
C MET A 1 -6.19 10.38 -45.44
N LYS A 2 -6.42 9.09 -45.74
CA LYS A 2 -6.76 8.08 -44.72
C LYS A 2 -5.57 7.57 -43.88
N GLU A 3 -4.36 7.57 -44.44
CA GLU A 3 -3.14 7.13 -43.73
C GLU A 3 -2.63 8.14 -42.70
N SER A 4 -2.70 9.45 -42.99
CA SER A 4 -2.25 10.49 -42.04
C SER A 4 -3.06 10.45 -40.75
N VAL A 5 -4.39 10.31 -40.85
CA VAL A 5 -5.30 10.17 -39.69
C VAL A 5 -5.02 8.88 -38.91
N ARG A 6 -4.62 7.81 -39.60
CA ARG A 6 -4.25 6.54 -38.95
C ARG A 6 -2.94 6.68 -38.17
N MET A 7 -1.92 7.31 -38.77
CA MET A 7 -0.64 7.56 -38.13
C MET A 7 -0.77 8.52 -36.94
N GLU A 8 -1.61 9.54 -37.04
CA GLU A 8 -1.91 10.48 -35.96
C GLU A 8 -2.57 9.77 -34.76
N ARG A 9 -3.50 8.84 -35.01
CA ARG A 9 -4.09 8.00 -33.95
C ARG A 9 -3.08 7.04 -33.31
N TYR A 10 -2.13 6.51 -34.07
CA TYR A 10 -1.05 5.68 -33.50
C TYR A 10 -0.10 6.52 -32.63
N ALA A 11 0.25 7.71 -33.09
CA ALA A 11 1.06 8.66 -32.33
C ALA A 11 0.37 9.05 -31.02
N GLN A 12 -0.93 9.37 -31.07
CA GLN A 12 -1.72 9.70 -29.88
C GLN A 12 -1.78 8.52 -28.90
N ARG A 13 -2.03 7.29 -29.37
CA ARG A 13 -2.02 6.10 -28.50
C ARG A 13 -0.65 5.84 -27.86
N ALA A 14 0.44 6.08 -28.57
CA ALA A 14 1.79 5.94 -28.03
C ALA A 14 2.10 7.03 -26.98
N VAL A 15 1.54 8.23 -27.14
CA VAL A 15 1.62 9.30 -26.15
C VAL A 15 0.76 8.97 -24.93
N ASP A 16 -0.47 8.50 -25.12
CA ASP A 16 -1.39 8.14 -24.03
C ASP A 16 -0.85 6.94 -23.23
N LYS A 17 -0.23 5.96 -23.90
CA LYS A 17 0.44 4.83 -23.24
C LYS A 17 1.64 5.32 -22.41
N ARG A 18 2.49 6.19 -22.97
CA ARG A 18 3.61 6.79 -22.24
C ARG A 18 3.15 7.61 -21.03
N ARG A 19 2.10 8.42 -21.17
CA ARG A 19 1.49 9.16 -20.05
C ARG A 19 0.95 8.22 -18.97
N LYS A 20 0.30 7.12 -19.36
CA LYS A 20 -0.24 6.14 -18.41
C LYS A 20 0.86 5.38 -17.66
N GLU A 21 1.96 5.06 -18.36
CA GLU A 21 3.16 4.45 -17.75
C GLU A 21 3.90 5.45 -16.84
N GLU A 22 4.05 6.71 -17.27
CA GLU A 22 4.60 7.80 -16.45
C GLU A 22 3.75 8.06 -15.20
N ASP A 23 2.42 8.12 -15.32
CA ASP A 23 1.51 8.27 -14.18
C ASP A 23 1.54 7.05 -13.24
N SER A 24 1.68 5.84 -13.78
CA SER A 24 1.87 4.62 -12.97
C SER A 24 3.20 4.67 -12.21
N ASN A 25 4.29 5.04 -12.88
CA ASN A 25 5.61 5.19 -12.26
C ASN A 25 5.65 6.36 -11.28
N ARG A 26 4.92 7.44 -11.53
CA ARG A 26 4.77 8.60 -10.64
C ARG A 26 3.92 8.25 -9.43
N ARG A 27 2.90 7.41 -9.57
CA ARG A 27 2.13 6.83 -8.46
C ARG A 27 2.98 5.88 -7.63
N ILE A 28 3.80 5.02 -8.25
CA ILE A 28 4.77 4.17 -7.56
C ILE A 28 5.79 5.06 -6.83
N GLY A 29 6.37 6.06 -7.50
CA GLY A 29 7.31 7.02 -6.91
C GLY A 29 6.73 7.86 -5.78
N GLN A 30 5.49 8.35 -5.91
CA GLN A 30 4.74 9.01 -4.84
C GLN A 30 4.45 8.04 -3.69
N PHE A 31 4.09 6.80 -3.98
CA PHE A 31 3.90 5.79 -2.95
C PHE A 31 5.20 5.53 -2.20
N VAL A 32 6.33 5.38 -2.89
CA VAL A 32 7.69 5.23 -2.33
C VAL A 32 8.10 6.44 -1.48
N LEU A 33 7.79 7.67 -1.90
CA LEU A 33 8.07 8.90 -1.13
C LEU A 33 7.17 9.03 0.11
N ILE A 34 5.87 8.71 0.01
CA ILE A 34 4.95 8.68 1.17
C ILE A 34 5.33 7.53 2.13
N THR A 35 5.87 6.42 1.61
CA THR A 35 6.45 5.34 2.42
C THR A 35 7.62 5.86 3.26
N TYR A 36 8.46 6.72 2.68
CA TYR A 36 9.63 7.28 3.37
C TYR A 36 9.27 8.25 4.50
N LEU A 37 8.21 9.06 4.37
CA LEU A 37 7.81 9.99 5.44
C LEU A 37 7.24 9.25 6.66
N ALA A 38 6.38 8.26 6.43
CA ALA A 38 5.74 7.51 7.52
C ALA A 38 6.71 6.58 8.26
N GLN A 39 7.74 6.07 7.58
CA GLN A 39 8.72 5.12 8.10
C GLN A 39 10.08 5.74 8.42
N GLY A 40 10.25 7.04 8.13
CA GLY A 40 11.56 7.66 7.95
C GLY A 40 12.49 7.49 9.15
N GLU A 41 12.01 7.77 10.35
CA GLU A 41 12.82 7.63 11.57
C GLU A 41 13.20 6.17 11.84
N HIS A 42 12.24 5.25 11.74
CA HIS A 42 12.46 3.83 11.95
C HIS A 42 13.44 3.22 10.93
N LEU A 43 13.33 3.59 9.66
CA LEU A 43 14.24 3.12 8.60
C LEU A 43 15.62 3.75 8.74
N CYS A 44 15.70 5.02 9.10
CA CYS A 44 16.97 5.69 9.36
C CYS A 44 17.73 5.01 10.49
N GLU A 45 17.05 4.62 11.58
CA GLU A 45 17.70 3.90 12.67
C GLU A 45 18.05 2.45 12.30
N ALA A 46 17.11 1.73 11.67
CA ALA A 46 17.31 0.32 11.28
C ALA A 46 18.46 0.14 10.28
N LEU A 47 18.67 1.12 9.39
CA LEU A 47 19.67 1.09 8.33
C LEU A 47 20.76 2.17 8.52
N LYS A 48 20.99 2.64 9.76
CA LYS A 48 21.90 3.77 10.04
C LYS A 48 23.33 3.59 9.55
N LYS A 49 23.79 2.34 9.42
CA LYS A 49 25.14 1.98 8.94
C LYS A 49 25.32 2.15 7.43
N MET A 50 24.22 2.28 6.67
CA MET A 50 24.25 2.49 5.22
C MET A 50 24.25 3.99 4.92
N SER A 51 24.89 4.40 3.82
CA SER A 51 24.71 5.74 3.25
C SER A 51 23.29 5.96 2.75
N GLN A 52 22.90 7.22 2.49
CA GLN A 52 21.55 7.53 2.02
C GLN A 52 21.19 6.78 0.71
N MET A 53 22.12 6.71 -0.24
CA MET A 53 21.90 6.04 -1.52
C MET A 53 21.77 4.52 -1.36
N GLU A 54 22.63 3.91 -0.53
CA GLU A 54 22.54 2.48 -0.21
C GLU A 54 21.23 2.14 0.50
N ARG A 55 20.75 2.99 1.42
CA ARG A 55 19.44 2.79 2.08
C ARG A 55 18.31 2.76 1.06
N GLN A 56 18.28 3.71 0.12
CA GLN A 56 17.21 3.78 -0.88
C GLN A 56 17.19 2.54 -1.78
N MET A 57 18.35 2.08 -2.25
CA MET A 57 18.45 0.84 -3.02
C MET A 57 18.08 -0.39 -2.19
N TYR A 58 18.51 -0.44 -0.94
CA TYR A 58 18.18 -1.55 -0.04
C TYR A 58 16.67 -1.64 0.18
N ILE A 59 16.04 -0.52 0.52
CA ILE A 59 14.60 -0.46 0.77
C ILE A 59 13.82 -0.91 -0.46
N SER A 60 14.17 -0.46 -1.67
CA SER A 60 13.44 -0.85 -2.88
C SER A 60 13.52 -2.34 -3.18
N GLN A 61 14.60 -3.01 -2.78
CA GLN A 61 14.81 -4.45 -2.98
C GLN A 61 14.23 -5.32 -1.86
N HIS A 62 14.04 -4.77 -0.65
CA HIS A 62 13.64 -5.51 0.54
C HIS A 62 12.27 -5.08 1.07
N THR A 63 11.45 -4.44 0.23
CA THR A 63 10.09 -4.05 0.57
C THR A 63 9.09 -5.08 0.06
N GLU A 64 8.11 -5.42 0.89
CA GLU A 64 6.99 -6.28 0.57
C GLU A 64 5.68 -5.61 1.00
N LEU A 65 4.66 -5.65 0.15
CA LEU A 65 3.31 -5.23 0.52
C LEU A 65 2.45 -6.47 0.76
N ILE A 66 1.97 -6.63 2.00
CA ILE A 66 1.00 -7.66 2.37
C ILE A 66 -0.38 -7.01 2.34
N GLU A 67 -1.22 -7.40 1.39
CA GLU A 67 -2.55 -6.80 1.19
C GLU A 67 -3.66 -7.59 1.91
N SER A 68 -4.72 -6.88 2.31
CA SER A 68 -5.96 -7.52 2.78
C SER A 68 -6.70 -8.16 1.61
N SER A 69 -7.50 -9.20 1.89
CA SER A 69 -8.30 -9.89 0.88
C SER A 69 -9.30 -8.99 0.13
N ASP A 70 -9.76 -7.91 0.75
CA ASP A 70 -10.65 -6.91 0.12
C ASP A 70 -9.91 -5.77 -0.60
N GLY A 71 -8.57 -5.77 -0.59
CA GLY A 71 -7.73 -4.76 -1.22
C GLY A 71 -7.87 -3.35 -0.63
N ALA A 72 -8.57 -3.19 0.49
CA ALA A 72 -8.85 -1.87 1.06
C ALA A 72 -7.65 -1.28 1.80
N GLU A 73 -6.78 -2.13 2.34
CA GLU A 73 -5.62 -1.78 3.14
C GLU A 73 -4.51 -2.83 3.00
N GLY A 74 -3.32 -2.51 3.50
CA GLY A 74 -2.20 -3.43 3.50
C GLY A 74 -1.15 -3.03 4.52
N ILE A 75 -0.18 -3.90 4.74
CA ILE A 75 0.98 -3.62 5.58
C ILE A 75 2.20 -3.66 4.68
N ASN A 76 2.83 -2.51 4.50
CA ASN A 76 4.12 -2.41 3.84
C ASN A 76 5.21 -2.80 4.85
N VAL A 77 6.03 -3.78 4.52
CA VAL A 77 7.12 -4.29 5.36
C VAL A 77 8.43 -4.03 4.65
N VAL A 78 9.38 -3.40 5.34
CA VAL A 78 10.77 -3.36 4.91
C VAL A 78 11.55 -4.36 5.75
N TRP A 79 12.10 -5.37 5.08
CA TRP A 79 12.82 -6.46 5.70
C TRP A 79 14.28 -6.08 5.97
N CYS A 80 14.56 -5.40 7.08
CA CYS A 80 15.94 -5.08 7.48
C CYS A 80 16.60 -6.25 8.23
N PRO A 81 17.94 -6.27 8.36
CA PRO A 81 18.65 -7.42 8.91
C PRO A 81 18.26 -7.81 10.34
N ASN A 82 17.92 -6.83 11.19
CA ASN A 82 17.68 -7.04 12.62
C ASN A 82 16.33 -6.49 13.11
N SER A 83 15.59 -5.80 12.26
CA SER A 83 14.37 -5.09 12.64
C SER A 83 13.51 -4.86 11.41
N GLN A 84 12.25 -5.28 11.46
CA GLN A 84 11.32 -5.10 10.36
C GLN A 84 10.53 -3.85 10.63
N VAL A 85 10.50 -2.97 9.64
CA VAL A 85 9.75 -1.71 9.71
C VAL A 85 8.46 -1.92 8.95
N MET A 86 7.34 -1.83 9.65
CA MET A 86 6.01 -1.99 9.06
C MET A 86 5.23 -0.69 9.07
N THR A 87 4.43 -0.47 8.03
CA THR A 87 3.44 0.60 7.99
C THR A 87 2.11 0.09 7.50
N HIS A 88 1.06 0.39 8.24
CA HIS A 88 -0.31 0.10 7.84
C HIS A 88 -0.77 1.16 6.83
N ARG A 89 -0.97 0.75 5.58
CA ARG A 89 -1.37 1.57 4.44
C ARG A 89 -2.87 1.46 4.17
N LEU A 90 -3.47 2.60 3.84
CA LEU A 90 -4.84 2.70 3.35
C LEU A 90 -4.78 2.73 1.83
N LEU A 91 -5.27 1.68 1.17
CA LEU A 91 -5.11 1.49 -0.27
C LEU A 91 -6.32 2.01 -1.05
N SER A 92 -7.54 1.79 -0.55
CA SER A 92 -8.77 2.27 -1.18
C SER A 92 -9.10 3.72 -0.86
N SER A 93 -9.72 4.43 -1.80
CA SER A 93 -10.15 5.83 -1.61
C SER A 93 -11.21 5.96 -0.52
N ASP A 94 -12.10 4.99 -0.40
CA ASP A 94 -13.21 5.06 0.55
C ASP A 94 -12.70 4.96 1.98
N LEU A 95 -11.79 4.03 2.24
CA LEU A 95 -11.14 3.93 3.55
C LEU A 95 -10.30 5.19 3.85
N ARG A 96 -9.61 5.77 2.85
CA ARG A 96 -8.91 7.05 3.07
C ARG A 96 -9.86 8.19 3.46
N LYS A 97 -11.07 8.26 2.88
CA LYS A 97 -12.07 9.26 3.26
C LYS A 97 -12.49 9.11 4.72
N GLU A 98 -12.69 7.86 5.18
CA GLU A 98 -13.00 7.56 6.59
C GLU A 98 -11.89 8.04 7.54
N PHE A 99 -10.63 8.02 7.08
CA PHE A 99 -9.47 8.46 7.86
C PHE A 99 -8.95 9.84 7.42
N ASN A 100 -9.85 10.80 7.12
CA ASN A 100 -9.49 12.20 6.83
C ASN A 100 -8.45 12.39 5.70
N GLY A 101 -8.51 11.54 4.68
CA GLY A 101 -7.57 11.55 3.55
C GLY A 101 -6.19 10.98 3.86
N GLN A 102 -5.96 10.41 5.05
CA GLN A 102 -4.68 9.80 5.40
C GLN A 102 -4.37 8.61 4.49
N HIS A 103 -3.08 8.39 4.20
CA HIS A 103 -2.61 7.27 3.38
C HIS A 103 -2.12 6.08 4.21
N TYR A 104 -1.98 6.25 5.51
CA TYR A 104 -1.49 5.25 6.45
C TYR A 104 -2.05 5.52 7.84
N LEU A 105 -2.14 4.48 8.67
CA LEU A 105 -2.63 4.61 10.05
C LEU A 105 -1.50 4.74 11.06
N SER A 106 -0.43 3.97 10.88
CA SER A 106 0.71 3.94 11.79
C SER A 106 1.90 3.23 11.16
N SER A 107 3.07 3.50 11.72
CA SER A 107 4.31 2.76 11.47
C SER A 107 4.84 2.20 12.78
N TRP A 108 5.44 1.02 12.75
CA TRP A 108 6.02 0.39 13.93
C TRP A 108 7.16 -0.54 13.54
N VAL A 109 7.96 -0.92 14.53
CA VAL A 109 9.14 -1.78 14.34
C VAL A 109 8.98 -3.07 15.11
N ARG A 110 9.41 -4.19 14.54
CA ARG A 110 9.50 -5.47 15.24
C ARG A 110 10.85 -6.12 14.99
N LYS A 111 11.54 -6.50 16.07
CA LYS A 111 12.77 -7.27 15.99
C LYS A 111 12.41 -8.75 15.86
N VAL A 112 12.66 -9.32 14.69
CA VAL A 112 12.50 -10.76 14.42
C VAL A 112 13.70 -11.24 13.60
N GLY A 113 14.15 -12.46 13.89
CA GLY A 113 15.20 -13.11 13.11
C GLY A 113 14.67 -13.63 11.76
N PRO A 114 15.55 -13.94 10.79
CA PRO A 114 15.15 -14.42 9.46
C PRO A 114 14.22 -15.65 9.49
N HIS A 115 14.45 -16.57 10.42
CA HIS A 115 13.64 -17.78 10.61
C HIS A 115 12.18 -17.50 11.04
N GLN A 116 11.87 -16.27 11.48
CA GLN A 116 10.55 -15.86 11.94
C GLN A 116 9.78 -15.04 10.91
N TYR A 117 10.34 -14.82 9.71
CA TYR A 117 9.71 -13.97 8.70
C TYR A 117 8.36 -14.51 8.24
N GLU A 118 8.26 -15.82 7.99
CA GLU A 118 6.97 -16.44 7.64
C GLU A 118 5.93 -16.34 8.75
N ALA A 119 6.33 -16.58 10.01
CA ALA A 119 5.44 -16.42 11.15
C ALA A 119 4.97 -14.96 11.29
N LEU A 120 5.85 -13.99 11.02
CA LEU A 120 5.48 -12.57 10.99
C LEU A 120 4.50 -12.29 9.84
N ARG A 121 4.75 -12.79 8.63
CA ARG A 121 3.84 -12.64 7.48
C ARG A 121 2.44 -13.14 7.81
N SER A 122 2.31 -14.35 8.36
CA SER A 122 1.02 -14.90 8.77
C SER A 122 0.34 -14.03 9.82
N THR A 123 1.07 -13.56 10.83
CA THR A 123 0.53 -12.64 11.85
C THR A 123 -0.01 -11.34 11.23
N LEU A 124 0.73 -10.75 10.29
CA LEU A 124 0.33 -9.52 9.62
C LEU A 124 -0.91 -9.74 8.74
N ARG A 125 -0.97 -10.87 8.03
CA ARG A 125 -2.13 -11.26 7.24
C ARG A 125 -3.37 -11.47 8.12
N GLU A 126 -3.25 -12.21 9.21
CA GLU A 126 -4.36 -12.37 10.17
C GLU A 126 -4.87 -11.03 10.71
N ARG A 127 -3.96 -10.09 11.01
CA ARG A 127 -4.34 -8.75 11.46
C ARG A 127 -5.16 -8.00 10.42
N LEU A 128 -4.80 -8.10 9.14
CA LEU A 128 -5.55 -7.51 8.03
C LEU A 128 -6.91 -8.19 7.87
N GLU A 129 -6.96 -9.53 7.87
CA GLU A 129 -8.20 -10.28 7.69
C GLU A 129 -9.21 -10.07 8.83
N ARG A 130 -8.75 -9.87 10.08
CA ARG A 130 -9.65 -9.46 11.17
C ARG A 130 -10.34 -8.12 10.89
N ARG A 131 -9.64 -7.19 10.24
CA ARG A 131 -10.21 -5.89 9.87
C ARG A 131 -11.13 -6.00 8.66
N VAL A 132 -10.85 -6.89 7.71
CA VAL A 132 -11.77 -7.24 6.63
C VAL A 132 -13.08 -7.76 7.21
N ALA A 133 -13.00 -8.73 8.13
CA ALA A 133 -14.17 -9.29 8.80
C ALA A 133 -14.99 -8.22 9.53
N LEU A 134 -14.33 -7.28 10.22
CA LEU A 134 -15.00 -6.17 10.89
C LEU A 134 -15.76 -5.27 9.89
N ARG A 135 -15.14 -4.90 8.77
CA ARG A 135 -15.81 -4.10 7.72
C ARG A 135 -16.99 -4.84 7.10
N GLN A 136 -16.84 -6.14 6.83
CA GLN A 136 -17.92 -6.97 6.31
C GLN A 136 -19.09 -7.03 7.30
N HIS A 137 -18.79 -7.20 8.59
CA HIS A 137 -19.81 -7.21 9.63
C HIS A 137 -20.58 -5.88 9.70
N GLN A 138 -19.88 -4.74 9.68
CA GLN A 138 -20.49 -3.41 9.66
C GLN A 138 -21.37 -3.19 8.42
N ARG A 139 -20.90 -3.61 7.23
CA ARG A 139 -21.69 -3.53 6.00
C ARG A 139 -22.97 -4.35 6.08
N ASN A 140 -22.89 -5.55 6.66
CA ASN A 140 -24.05 -6.42 6.83
C ASN A 140 -25.04 -5.84 7.84
N GLN A 141 -24.58 -5.26 8.95
CA GLN A 141 -25.44 -4.58 9.93
C GLN A 141 -26.20 -3.41 9.28
N LEU A 142 -25.49 -2.52 8.57
CA LEU A 142 -26.11 -1.40 7.87
C LEU A 142 -27.13 -1.84 6.82
N ALA A 143 -26.90 -2.96 6.15
CA ALA A 143 -27.86 -3.53 5.20
C ALA A 143 -29.13 -4.01 5.91
N MET A 144 -29.00 -4.68 7.05
CA MET A 144 -30.15 -5.16 7.85
C MET A 144 -30.99 -3.99 8.36
N ASP A 145 -30.36 -2.97 8.95
CA ASP A 145 -31.05 -1.77 9.46
C ASP A 145 -31.86 -1.07 8.36
N PHE A 146 -31.34 -1.03 7.14
CA PHE A 146 -32.02 -0.44 5.99
C PHE A 146 -33.25 -1.24 5.54
N PHE A 147 -33.20 -2.58 5.62
CA PHE A 147 -34.35 -3.42 5.30
C PHE A 147 -35.46 -3.31 6.35
N GLU A 148 -35.09 -3.27 7.64
CA GLU A 148 -36.06 -3.06 8.72
C GLU A 148 -36.75 -1.70 8.61
N ALA A 149 -36.01 -0.63 8.30
CA ALA A 149 -36.56 0.71 8.09
C ALA A 149 -37.49 0.84 6.87
N LYS A 150 -37.46 -0.10 5.93
CA LYS A 150 -38.35 -0.15 4.76
C LYS A 150 -39.54 -1.10 4.91
N ALA A 151 -39.49 -1.99 5.88
CA ALA A 151 -40.53 -2.98 6.14
C ALA A 151 -41.56 -2.52 7.19
N GLY A 152 -41.24 -1.46 7.95
CA GLY A 152 -42.19 -0.72 8.81
C GLY A 152 -42.77 0.50 8.11
#